data_AF-A0A4R5B5I8-F1
#
_entry.id   AF-A0A4R5B5I8-F1
#
_cell.length_a   1.000
_cell.length_b   1.000
_cell.length_c   1.000
_cell.angle_alpha   90.00
_cell.angle_beta   90.00
_cell.angle_gamma   90.00
#
_symmetry.space_group_name_H-M   'P 1'
#
loop_
_entity.id
_entity.type
_entity.pdbx_description
1 polymer ?
#
loop_
_entity_poly.entity_id
_entity_poly.type
_entity_poly.pdbx_seq_one_letter_code
_entity_poly.pdbx_strand_id
1 'polypeptide(L)'
;MADDLAWIGDHWYFGGLVQDGMLSDICLTAVRGMDPVDLVVRLGADRRMAERPVPFKDFDRRSVPLADSVAMFGRSGDWAYVLEVEKSTWHLIFLDRSGRDTLVPQGCELVCLDRFLHEHPWVYYVDAAGEASAAEPGDSLLAAISPEDRLGAFAALDAAMRQAGAVRDTFPGCEDPEDEDGELARRLFRAVGEHLGLSLPRREIEQGLLPAVHLPSPL
;
A
#
# COMPACT_ATOMS: atom_id res chain seq x y z
N MET A 1 15.97 2.53 -14.33
CA MET A 1 15.46 1.17 -14.10
C MET A 1 14.43 1.34 -13.02
N ALA A 2 13.21 0.85 -13.25
CA ALA A 2 12.16 0.93 -12.26
C ALA A 2 12.38 -0.24 -11.29
N ASP A 3 12.44 0.03 -9.99
CA ASP A 3 12.71 -1.02 -9.01
C ASP A 3 11.42 -1.81 -8.75
N ASP A 4 11.54 -3.12 -8.53
CA ASP A 4 10.41 -3.95 -8.13
C ASP A 4 9.88 -3.49 -6.75
N LEU A 5 8.72 -3.97 -6.33
CA LEU A 5 8.23 -3.63 -4.99
C LEU A 5 8.89 -4.47 -3.87
N ALA A 6 9.69 -5.48 -4.22
CA ALA A 6 10.23 -6.46 -3.27
C ALA A 6 11.09 -5.80 -2.19
N TRP A 7 11.80 -4.72 -2.52
CA TRP A 7 12.63 -3.99 -1.56
C TRP A 7 11.82 -3.37 -0.41
N ILE A 8 10.54 -3.06 -0.61
CA ILE A 8 9.67 -2.59 0.49
C ILE A 8 9.44 -3.75 1.46
N GLY A 9 9.10 -4.93 0.94
CA GLY A 9 8.95 -6.15 1.73
C GLY A 9 10.23 -6.55 2.47
N ASP A 10 11.41 -6.39 1.84
CA ASP A 10 12.72 -6.62 2.47
C ASP A 10 12.92 -5.77 3.73
N HIS A 11 12.33 -4.57 3.80
CA HIS A 11 12.52 -3.61 4.90
C HIS A 11 11.27 -3.46 5.77
N TRP A 12 10.21 -4.23 5.52
CA TRP A 12 8.92 -4.02 6.17
C TRP A 12 8.94 -4.27 7.67
N TYR A 13 9.90 -5.08 8.13
CA TYR A 13 10.14 -5.43 9.53
C TYR A 13 11.37 -4.77 10.16
N PHE A 14 12.17 -4.05 9.38
CA PHE A 14 13.41 -3.45 9.86
C PHE A 14 13.15 -2.06 10.41
N GLY A 15 13.28 -1.79 11.71
CA GLY A 15 13.07 -0.43 12.29
C GLY A 15 14.17 0.61 11.95
N GLY A 16 14.65 0.64 10.71
CA GLY A 16 15.73 1.51 10.25
C GLY A 16 15.22 2.88 9.81
N LEU A 17 15.42 3.90 10.64
CA LEU A 17 15.16 5.28 10.25
C LEU A 17 16.12 5.70 9.12
N VAL A 18 15.58 6.06 7.96
CA VAL A 18 16.30 6.90 7.00
C VAL A 18 16.05 8.35 7.36
N GLN A 19 17.13 9.13 7.41
CA GLN A 19 17.12 10.49 7.95
C GLN A 19 16.13 11.40 7.21
N ASP A 20 16.06 11.24 5.89
CA ASP A 20 15.40 12.20 4.99
C ASP A 20 14.21 11.62 4.22
N GLY A 21 13.97 10.29 4.26
CA GLY A 21 12.96 9.60 3.45
C GLY A 21 12.32 8.41 4.16
N MET A 22 11.87 7.42 3.38
CA MET A 22 11.27 6.17 3.89
C MET A 22 12.10 4.95 3.47
N LEU A 23 12.19 3.97 4.37
CA LEU A 23 12.86 2.69 4.10
C LEU A 23 12.08 1.54 4.71
N SER A 24 11.59 1.72 5.93
CA SER A 24 10.87 0.69 6.67
C SER A 24 9.43 1.05 6.96
N ASP A 25 8.68 0.03 7.37
CA ASP A 25 7.29 0.17 7.84
C ASP A 25 6.41 0.88 6.81
N ILE A 26 6.78 0.78 5.53
CA ILE A 26 6.12 1.46 4.45
C ILE A 26 4.80 0.74 4.18
N CYS A 27 3.71 1.48 4.32
CA CYS A 27 2.39 1.07 3.87
C CYS A 27 2.15 1.68 2.50
N LEU A 28 1.65 0.87 1.56
CA LEU A 28 1.34 1.30 0.20
C LEU A 28 -0.17 1.29 0.01
N THR A 29 -0.74 2.41 -0.43
CA THR A 29 -2.10 2.47 -1.00
C THR A 29 -1.98 2.90 -2.44
N ALA A 30 -2.52 2.14 -3.39
CA ALA A 30 -2.54 2.49 -4.80
C ALA A 30 -3.94 2.36 -5.40
N VAL A 31 -4.33 3.32 -6.25
CA VAL A 31 -5.61 3.35 -6.94
C VAL A 31 -5.42 3.56 -8.43
N ARG A 32 -5.94 2.65 -9.25
CA ARG A 32 -5.86 2.72 -10.72
C ARG A 32 -6.92 3.65 -11.28
N GLY A 33 -6.52 4.49 -12.23
CA GLY A 33 -7.43 5.43 -12.90
C GLY A 33 -7.71 6.71 -12.12
N MET A 34 -6.93 6.98 -11.05
CA MET A 34 -7.07 8.17 -10.22
C MET A 34 -5.88 9.12 -10.40
N ASP A 35 -6.11 10.42 -10.20
CA ASP A 35 -5.02 11.39 -10.10
C ASP A 35 -4.37 11.34 -8.70
N PRO A 36 -3.03 11.39 -8.58
CA PRO A 36 -2.36 11.36 -7.27
C PRO A 36 -2.82 12.47 -6.32
N VAL A 37 -3.12 13.67 -6.83
CA VAL A 37 -3.65 14.78 -6.01
C VAL A 37 -5.06 14.45 -5.52
N ASP A 38 -5.90 13.92 -6.40
CA ASP A 38 -7.26 13.53 -6.02
C ASP A 38 -7.27 12.38 -5.00
N LEU A 39 -6.32 11.43 -5.11
CA LEU A 39 -6.16 10.34 -4.15
C LEU A 39 -5.84 10.89 -2.75
N VAL A 40 -4.80 11.72 -2.62
CA VAL A 40 -4.43 12.25 -1.30
C VAL A 40 -5.48 13.20 -0.73
N VAL A 41 -6.20 13.94 -1.57
CA VAL A 41 -7.32 14.80 -1.11
C VAL A 41 -8.49 13.95 -0.61
N ARG A 42 -8.79 12.81 -1.27
CA ARG A 42 -9.78 11.84 -0.76
C ARG A 42 -9.35 11.21 0.57
N LEU A 43 -8.05 11.04 0.78
CA LEU A 43 -7.47 10.63 2.06
C LEU A 43 -7.43 11.76 3.12
N GLY A 44 -7.90 12.96 2.79
CA GLY A 44 -8.02 14.09 3.72
C GLY A 44 -6.92 15.14 3.64
N ALA A 45 -6.00 15.06 2.67
CA ALA A 45 -4.99 16.10 2.47
C ALA A 45 -5.62 17.45 2.09
N ASP A 46 -4.98 18.55 2.51
CA ASP A 46 -5.30 19.87 1.99
C ASP A 46 -4.97 19.94 0.49
N ARG A 47 -5.98 20.26 -0.34
CA ARG A 47 -5.81 20.32 -1.80
C ARG A 47 -4.75 21.31 -2.26
N ARG A 48 -4.63 22.47 -1.61
CA ARG A 48 -3.64 23.49 -2.00
C ARG A 48 -2.23 23.00 -1.75
N MET A 49 -2.03 22.25 -0.65
CA MET A 49 -0.75 21.60 -0.37
C MET A 49 -0.49 20.46 -1.36
N ALA A 50 -1.49 19.66 -1.69
CA ALA A 50 -1.35 18.55 -2.66
C ALA A 50 -1.07 19.03 -4.10
N GLU A 51 -1.65 20.17 -4.53
CA GLU A 51 -1.38 20.77 -5.84
C GLU A 51 -0.01 21.46 -5.93
N ARG A 52 0.59 21.80 -4.78
CA ARG A 52 1.91 22.44 -4.68
C ARG A 52 2.75 21.80 -3.57
N PRO A 53 3.05 20.51 -3.70
CA PRO A 53 3.68 19.76 -2.63
C PRO A 53 5.15 20.14 -2.51
N VAL A 54 5.66 20.11 -1.28
CA VAL A 54 7.11 20.13 -1.03
C VAL A 54 7.64 18.69 -1.09
N PRO A 55 8.94 18.48 -1.38
CA PRO A 55 9.56 17.18 -1.21
C PRO A 55 9.43 16.71 0.25
N PHE A 56 9.30 15.40 0.46
CA PHE A 56 9.16 14.80 1.79
C PHE A 56 10.25 15.21 2.78
N LYS A 57 11.51 15.22 2.34
CA LYS A 57 12.65 15.66 3.16
C LYS A 57 12.54 17.10 3.65
N ASP A 58 11.81 17.96 2.92
CA ASP A 58 11.63 19.38 3.20
C ASP A 58 10.31 19.66 3.95
N PHE A 59 9.51 18.62 4.22
CA PHE A 59 8.24 18.74 4.94
C PHE A 59 8.48 18.93 6.45
N ASP A 60 7.81 19.92 7.07
CA ASP A 60 7.92 20.14 8.52
C ASP A 60 7.11 19.11 9.32
N ARG A 61 7.68 17.91 9.47
CA ARG A 61 7.05 16.79 10.20
C ARG A 61 6.82 17.10 11.68
N ARG A 62 7.51 18.07 12.27
CA ARG A 62 7.35 18.43 13.69
C ARG A 62 6.09 19.26 13.94
N SER A 63 5.55 19.88 12.89
CA SER A 63 4.30 20.63 12.95
C SER A 63 3.06 19.73 12.87
N VAL A 64 3.23 18.46 12.50
CA VAL A 64 2.16 17.50 12.29
C VAL A 64 1.79 16.82 13.60
N PRO A 65 0.49 16.70 13.96
CA PRO A 65 0.06 15.95 15.13
C PRO A 65 0.59 14.51 15.12
N LEU A 66 0.96 13.96 16.29
CA LEU A 66 1.51 12.60 16.41
C LEU A 66 0.59 11.50 15.86
N ALA A 67 -0.72 11.75 15.84
CA ALA A 67 -1.68 10.80 15.30
C ALA A 67 -1.70 10.79 13.77
N ASP A 68 -1.33 11.89 13.15
CA ASP A 68 -1.45 12.13 11.71
C ASP A 68 -0.25 11.56 10.96
N SER A 69 -0.39 11.40 9.65
CA SER A 69 0.64 10.84 8.78
C SER A 69 1.24 11.93 7.90
N VAL A 70 2.54 11.81 7.61
CA VAL A 70 3.17 12.52 6.50
C VAL A 70 3.46 11.48 5.45
N ALA A 71 2.81 11.62 4.29
CA ALA A 71 2.84 10.63 3.23
C ALA A 71 3.63 11.15 2.03
N MET A 72 4.29 10.24 1.33
CA MET A 72 4.77 10.47 -0.05
C MET A 72 3.72 10.01 -1.03
N PHE A 73 3.54 10.70 -2.15
CA PHE A 73 2.60 10.28 -3.17
C PHE A 73 3.14 10.49 -4.59
N GLY A 74 2.57 9.76 -5.54
CA GLY A 74 3.02 9.81 -6.93
C GLY A 74 2.18 8.95 -7.86
N ARG A 75 2.73 8.68 -9.05
CA ARG A 75 2.10 7.87 -10.09
C ARG A 75 3.05 6.79 -10.59
N SER A 76 2.52 5.59 -10.79
CA SER A 76 3.18 4.46 -11.45
C SER A 76 2.27 3.91 -12.54
N GLY A 77 2.59 4.21 -13.81
CA GLY A 77 1.67 3.91 -14.92
C GLY A 77 0.29 4.55 -14.70
N ASP A 78 -0.76 3.72 -14.70
CA ASP A 78 -2.14 4.14 -14.48
C ASP A 78 -2.54 4.21 -12.99
N TRP A 79 -1.61 3.92 -12.08
CA TRP A 79 -1.85 3.91 -10.64
C TRP A 79 -1.37 5.19 -9.98
N ALA A 80 -2.26 5.88 -9.28
CA ALA A 80 -1.86 6.82 -8.23
C ALA A 80 -1.48 6.02 -6.98
N TYR A 81 -0.44 6.44 -6.27
CA TYR A 81 -0.02 5.77 -5.03
C TYR A 81 0.29 6.76 -3.93
N VAL A 82 0.17 6.27 -2.70
CA VAL A 82 0.51 6.93 -1.44
C VAL A 82 1.33 5.95 -0.60
N LEU A 83 2.40 6.46 -0.01
CA LEU A 83 3.30 5.76 0.90
C LEU A 83 3.22 6.44 2.26
N GLU A 84 2.91 5.66 3.27
CA GLU A 84 2.85 6.09 4.67
C GLU A 84 3.82 5.23 5.48
N VAL A 85 4.23 5.71 6.66
CA VAL A 85 5.10 4.96 7.58
C VAL A 85 4.26 4.51 8.77
N GLU A 86 4.50 3.30 9.25
CA GLU A 86 3.83 2.64 10.38
C GLU A 86 2.36 2.26 10.15
N LYS A 87 1.57 3.14 9.53
CA LYS A 87 0.12 2.98 9.39
C LYS A 87 -0.41 3.65 8.14
N SER A 88 -1.30 2.96 7.45
CA SER A 88 -2.03 3.57 6.35
C SER A 88 -3.28 4.30 6.82
N THR A 89 -3.67 5.40 6.18
CA THR A 89 -4.87 6.16 6.55
C THR A 89 -6.13 5.62 5.86
N TRP A 90 -6.00 4.83 4.78
CA TRP A 90 -7.15 4.35 3.99
C TRP A 90 -8.07 3.42 4.79
N HIS A 91 -7.53 2.54 5.64
CA HIS A 91 -8.32 1.48 6.29
C HIS A 91 -9.35 2.08 7.25
N LEU A 92 -9.03 3.23 7.84
CA LEU A 92 -9.91 3.94 8.75
C LEU A 92 -11.06 4.64 8.01
N ILE A 93 -10.84 5.09 6.76
CA ILE A 93 -11.93 5.56 5.87
C ILE A 93 -12.86 4.40 5.50
N PHE A 94 -12.31 3.19 5.33
CA PHE A 94 -13.10 1.99 5.09
C PHE A 94 -13.91 1.55 6.33
N LEU A 95 -13.34 1.71 7.54
CA LEU A 95 -14.03 1.43 8.80
C LEU A 95 -15.12 2.44 9.14
N ASP A 96 -14.96 3.72 8.75
CA ASP A 96 -16.01 4.73 8.86
C ASP A 96 -17.08 4.49 7.77
N ARG A 97 -18.01 3.57 8.06
CA ARG A 97 -19.16 3.16 7.23
C ARG A 97 -20.22 4.27 7.04
N SER A 98 -19.82 5.53 6.91
CA SER A 98 -20.74 6.65 6.68
C SER A 98 -21.26 6.73 5.24
N GLY A 99 -20.77 5.86 4.33
CA GLY A 99 -21.45 5.50 3.07
C GLY A 99 -21.63 6.65 2.08
N ARG A 100 -20.81 7.70 2.16
CA ARG A 100 -20.99 8.91 1.33
C ARG A 100 -19.82 9.30 0.44
N ASP A 101 -18.67 8.67 0.52
CA ASP A 101 -17.59 8.83 -0.46
C ASP A 101 -16.60 7.68 -0.29
N THR A 102 -16.73 6.62 -1.09
CA THR A 102 -15.72 5.54 -1.05
C THR A 102 -14.40 6.10 -1.57
N LEU A 103 -13.28 5.76 -0.93
CA LEU A 103 -11.94 6.10 -1.42
C LEU A 103 -11.77 5.71 -2.90
N VAL A 104 -12.42 4.62 -3.32
CA VAL A 104 -12.41 4.06 -4.66
C VAL A 104 -13.71 4.40 -5.38
N PRO A 105 -13.70 5.25 -6.42
CA PRO A 105 -14.82 5.43 -7.33
C PRO A 105 -15.13 4.13 -8.09
N GLN A 106 -16.37 3.96 -8.54
CA GLN A 106 -16.74 2.84 -9.40
C GLN A 106 -15.86 2.79 -10.66
N GLY A 107 -15.37 1.61 -11.02
CA GLY A 107 -14.48 1.42 -12.17
C GLY A 107 -12.99 1.64 -11.86
N CYS A 108 -12.64 2.11 -10.66
CA CYS A 108 -11.27 2.16 -10.18
C CYS A 108 -10.92 0.83 -9.47
N GLU A 109 -9.65 0.47 -9.50
CA GLU A 109 -9.11 -0.64 -8.70
C GLU A 109 -8.27 -0.08 -7.56
N LEU A 110 -8.23 -0.76 -6.43
CA LEU A 110 -7.38 -0.40 -5.29
C LEU A 110 -6.60 -1.62 -4.82
N VAL A 111 -5.33 -1.39 -4.49
CA VAL A 111 -4.55 -2.32 -3.67
C VAL A 111 -4.00 -1.55 -2.48
N CYS A 112 -4.06 -2.16 -1.30
CA CYS A 112 -3.28 -1.74 -0.17
C CYS A 112 -2.42 -2.90 0.36
N LEU A 113 -1.18 -2.54 0.72
CA LEU A 113 -0.28 -3.34 1.54
C LEU A 113 -0.01 -2.58 2.83
N ASP A 114 -0.49 -3.11 3.97
CA ASP A 114 -0.44 -2.47 5.29
C ASP A 114 0.00 -3.47 6.36
N ARG A 115 0.81 -3.01 7.32
CA ARG A 115 1.29 -3.80 8.46
C ARG A 115 0.49 -3.55 9.75
N PHE A 116 -0.29 -2.47 9.83
CA PHE A 116 -0.65 -1.85 11.12
C PHE A 116 -1.67 -2.62 11.99
N LEU A 117 -2.17 -3.78 11.60
CA LEU A 117 -3.19 -4.44 12.41
C LEU A 117 -2.85 -5.92 12.55
N HIS A 118 -2.38 -6.29 13.75
CA HIS A 118 -2.42 -7.69 14.23
C HIS A 118 -3.83 -8.32 14.20
N GLU A 119 -4.85 -7.57 13.79
CA GLU A 119 -6.26 -7.96 13.68
C GLU A 119 -6.83 -7.81 12.24
N HIS A 120 -6.04 -7.35 11.24
CA HIS A 120 -6.54 -7.09 9.88
C HIS A 120 -5.54 -7.43 8.75
N PRO A 121 -6.06 -7.77 7.56
CA PRO A 121 -5.31 -8.34 6.45
C PRO A 121 -4.23 -7.41 5.89
N TRP A 122 -3.05 -7.97 5.64
CA TRP A 122 -1.91 -7.26 5.06
C TRP A 122 -2.09 -6.86 3.60
N VAL A 123 -2.93 -7.59 2.87
CA VAL A 123 -3.36 -7.18 1.53
C VAL A 123 -4.85 -6.92 1.55
N TYR A 124 -5.24 -5.76 1.05
CA TYR A 124 -6.62 -5.42 0.76
C TYR A 124 -6.73 -5.01 -0.69
N TYR A 125 -7.62 -5.64 -1.43
CA TYR A 125 -7.75 -5.41 -2.86
C TYR A 125 -9.22 -5.22 -3.25
N VAL A 126 -9.48 -4.17 -4.02
CA VAL A 126 -10.79 -3.83 -4.58
C VAL A 126 -10.68 -3.86 -6.10
N ASP A 127 -11.54 -4.63 -6.74
CA ASP A 127 -11.58 -4.71 -8.20
C ASP A 127 -12.39 -3.55 -8.82
N ALA A 128 -12.38 -3.46 -10.15
CA ALA A 128 -13.11 -2.41 -10.87
C ALA A 128 -14.64 -2.52 -10.74
N ALA A 129 -15.16 -3.68 -10.32
CA ALA A 129 -16.58 -3.87 -10.02
C ALA A 129 -16.95 -3.38 -8.61
N GLY A 130 -15.97 -3.01 -7.79
CA GLY A 130 -16.14 -2.57 -6.41
C GLY A 130 -16.24 -3.73 -5.42
N GLU A 131 -15.93 -4.96 -5.86
CA GLU A 131 -15.83 -6.11 -4.97
C GLU A 131 -14.50 -6.04 -4.24
N ALA A 132 -14.46 -6.50 -2.99
CA ALA A 132 -13.26 -6.45 -2.16
C ALA A 132 -12.90 -7.83 -1.62
N SER A 133 -11.61 -8.13 -1.60
CA SER A 133 -11.06 -9.26 -0.86
C SER A 133 -9.81 -8.84 -0.10
N ALA A 134 -9.48 -9.60 0.93
CA ALA A 134 -8.36 -9.30 1.78
C ALA A 134 -7.77 -10.57 2.39
N ALA A 135 -6.46 -10.57 2.63
CA ALA A 135 -5.75 -11.72 3.17
C ALA A 135 -4.62 -11.31 4.14
N GLU A 136 -4.40 -12.16 5.12
CA GLU A 136 -3.22 -12.14 5.99
C GLU A 136 -1.98 -12.59 5.20
N PRO A 137 -0.77 -12.32 5.71
CA PRO A 137 0.46 -12.85 5.11
C PRO A 137 0.41 -14.35 5.00
N GLY A 138 0.82 -14.84 3.85
CA GLY A 138 0.85 -16.27 3.60
C GLY A 138 -0.53 -16.88 3.35
N ASP A 139 -1.62 -16.14 3.47
CA ASP A 139 -2.96 -16.63 3.18
C ASP A 139 -3.35 -16.33 1.73
N SER A 140 -4.28 -17.14 1.23
CA SER A 140 -4.85 -16.98 -0.11
C SER A 140 -5.86 -15.83 -0.11
N LEU A 141 -5.83 -15.00 -1.15
CA LEU A 141 -6.84 -13.94 -1.36
C LEU A 141 -8.24 -14.53 -1.61
N LEU A 142 -8.31 -15.83 -1.91
CA LEU A 142 -9.55 -16.59 -2.10
C LEU A 142 -10.02 -17.30 -0.82
N ALA A 143 -9.27 -17.24 0.28
CA ALA A 143 -9.64 -17.88 1.54
C ALA A 143 -10.72 -17.08 2.31
N ALA A 144 -10.93 -15.81 1.97
CA ALA A 144 -12.03 -15.01 2.50
C ALA A 144 -13.39 -15.69 2.20
N ILE A 145 -14.38 -15.51 3.08
CA ILE A 145 -15.71 -16.09 2.89
C ILE A 145 -16.37 -15.45 1.65
N SER A 146 -16.26 -16.17 0.53
CA SER A 146 -16.93 -15.93 -0.76
C SER A 146 -16.81 -14.50 -1.31
N PRO A 147 -15.61 -14.04 -1.70
CA PRO A 147 -15.52 -12.86 -2.54
C PRO A 147 -16.22 -13.15 -3.88
N GLU A 148 -17.15 -12.29 -4.31
CA GLU A 148 -17.72 -12.39 -5.65
C GLU A 148 -16.68 -11.95 -6.67
N ASP A 149 -15.87 -12.88 -7.18
CA ASP A 149 -14.83 -12.59 -8.17
C ASP A 149 -15.40 -12.48 -9.59
N ARG A 150 -16.30 -11.52 -9.82
CA ARG A 150 -17.02 -11.39 -11.10
C ARG A 150 -16.08 -11.10 -12.27
N LEU A 151 -14.96 -10.43 -12.01
CA LEU A 151 -13.96 -10.05 -13.01
C LEU A 151 -12.79 -11.04 -13.10
N GLY A 152 -12.70 -12.04 -12.21
CA GLY A 152 -11.55 -12.93 -12.12
C GLY A 152 -10.29 -12.26 -11.57
N ALA A 153 -10.42 -11.06 -11.01
CA ALA A 153 -9.30 -10.25 -10.54
C ALA A 153 -8.67 -10.84 -9.27
N PHE A 154 -9.48 -11.39 -8.36
CA PHE A 154 -8.97 -12.00 -7.13
C PHE A 154 -8.25 -13.31 -7.42
N ALA A 155 -8.80 -14.14 -8.30
CA ALA A 155 -8.17 -15.39 -8.72
C ALA A 155 -6.86 -15.12 -9.48
N ALA A 156 -6.82 -14.08 -10.31
CA ALA A 156 -5.61 -13.71 -11.04
C ALA A 156 -4.50 -13.22 -10.10
N LEU A 157 -4.82 -12.37 -9.11
CA LEU A 157 -3.86 -11.91 -8.12
C LEU A 157 -3.41 -13.04 -7.18
N ASP A 158 -4.33 -13.89 -6.72
CA ASP A 158 -3.99 -15.07 -5.90
C ASP A 158 -3.06 -16.04 -6.64
N ALA A 159 -3.32 -16.28 -7.93
CA ALA A 159 -2.44 -17.11 -8.76
C ALA A 159 -1.03 -16.51 -8.86
N ALA A 160 -0.91 -15.19 -9.02
CA ALA A 160 0.39 -14.50 -9.01
C ALA A 160 1.09 -14.61 -7.64
N MET A 161 0.36 -14.41 -6.55
CA MET A 161 0.86 -14.60 -5.18
C MET A 161 1.39 -16.03 -4.97
N ARG A 162 0.63 -17.04 -5.38
CA ARG A 162 1.03 -18.46 -5.31
C ARG A 162 2.27 -18.75 -6.16
N GLN A 163 2.32 -18.23 -7.38
CA GLN A 163 3.48 -18.40 -8.26
C GLN A 163 4.75 -17.78 -7.67
N ALA A 164 4.63 -16.64 -6.98
CA ALA A 164 5.73 -16.01 -6.26
C ALA A 164 6.08 -16.71 -4.93
N GLY A 165 5.28 -17.68 -4.49
CA GLY A 165 5.41 -18.33 -3.19
C GLY A 165 5.03 -17.41 -2.02
N ALA A 166 4.19 -16.39 -2.24
CA ALA A 166 3.69 -15.49 -1.20
C ALA A 166 2.52 -16.10 -0.38
N VAL A 167 2.06 -17.30 -0.75
CA VAL A 167 1.03 -18.08 -0.05
C VAL A 167 1.68 -19.32 0.57
N ARG A 168 1.42 -19.61 1.85
CA ARG A 168 2.02 -20.71 2.64
C ARG A 168 1.96 -22.06 1.95
N ASP A 169 0.84 -22.39 1.30
CA ASP A 169 0.69 -23.63 0.52
C ASP A 169 1.76 -23.82 -0.57
N THR A 170 2.29 -22.72 -1.09
CA THR A 170 3.26 -22.65 -2.19
C THR A 170 4.58 -22.01 -1.77
N PHE A 171 4.73 -21.72 -0.48
CA PHE A 171 5.92 -21.08 0.06
C PHE A 171 7.08 -22.09 0.05
N PRO A 172 8.22 -21.79 -0.60
CA PRO A 172 9.33 -22.74 -0.69
C PRO A 172 10.14 -22.87 0.61
N GLY A 173 9.77 -22.14 1.66
CA GLY A 173 10.56 -21.97 2.87
C GLY A 173 11.56 -20.82 2.77
N CYS A 174 12.19 -20.50 3.90
CA CYS A 174 13.28 -19.56 4.05
C CYS A 174 14.43 -20.23 4.84
N GLU A 175 15.63 -19.62 4.81
CA GLU A 175 16.81 -20.19 5.50
C GLU A 175 16.68 -20.12 7.03
N ASP A 176 16.12 -19.03 7.55
CA ASP A 176 15.80 -18.83 8.95
C ASP A 176 14.28 -18.79 9.15
N PRO A 177 13.67 -19.74 9.87
CA PRO A 177 12.24 -19.70 10.17
C PRO A 177 11.77 -18.43 10.90
N GLU A 178 12.67 -17.72 11.60
CA GLU A 178 12.35 -16.44 12.24
C GLU A 178 12.13 -15.32 11.20
N ASP A 179 12.59 -15.50 9.95
CA ASP A 179 12.44 -14.57 8.83
C ASP A 179 11.23 -14.89 7.93
N GLU A 180 10.41 -15.91 8.24
CA GLU A 180 9.31 -16.36 7.38
C GLU A 180 8.37 -15.21 6.98
N ASP A 181 7.95 -14.40 7.95
CA ASP A 181 7.06 -13.25 7.71
C ASP A 181 7.69 -12.20 6.79
N GLY A 182 8.99 -11.93 6.94
CA GLY A 182 9.74 -11.02 6.08
C GLY A 182 9.89 -11.55 4.65
N GLU A 183 10.12 -12.85 4.51
CA GLU A 183 10.20 -13.49 3.20
C GLU A 183 8.83 -13.54 2.49
N LEU A 184 7.76 -13.85 3.23
CA LEU A 184 6.38 -13.81 2.73
C LEU A 184 6.01 -12.39 2.28
N ALA A 185 6.36 -11.37 3.07
CA ALA A 185 6.19 -9.97 2.72
C ALA A 185 6.91 -9.61 1.42
N ARG A 186 8.21 -9.90 1.32
CA ARG A 186 9.00 -9.66 0.11
C ARG A 186 8.34 -10.25 -1.14
N ARG A 187 7.87 -11.49 -1.04
CA ARG A 187 7.20 -12.19 -2.15
C ARG A 187 5.85 -11.59 -2.47
N LEU A 188 5.07 -11.19 -1.46
CA LEU A 188 3.79 -10.51 -1.62
C LEU A 188 3.96 -9.20 -2.37
N PHE A 189 4.86 -8.33 -1.91
CA PHE A 189 5.15 -7.06 -2.58
C PHE A 189 5.60 -7.29 -4.02
N ARG A 190 6.51 -8.25 -4.28
CA ARG A 190 6.93 -8.60 -5.64
C ARG A 190 5.73 -9.02 -6.50
N ALA A 191 4.92 -9.97 -6.02
CA ALA A 191 3.79 -10.49 -6.77
C ALA A 191 2.79 -9.38 -7.13
N VAL A 192 2.47 -8.52 -6.17
CA VAL A 192 1.56 -7.37 -6.39
C VAL A 192 2.17 -6.38 -7.39
N GLY A 193 3.47 -6.06 -7.24
CA GLY A 193 4.19 -5.17 -8.15
C GLY A 193 4.18 -5.66 -9.59
N GLU A 194 4.57 -6.92 -9.80
CA GLU A 194 4.62 -7.54 -11.12
C GLU A 194 3.24 -7.73 -11.73
N HIS A 195 2.26 -8.18 -10.94
CA HIS A 195 0.90 -8.46 -11.43
C HIS A 195 0.16 -7.18 -11.83
N LEU A 196 0.25 -6.12 -11.01
CA LEU A 196 -0.47 -4.87 -11.23
C LEU A 196 0.33 -3.86 -12.07
N GLY A 197 1.59 -4.18 -12.40
CA GLY A 197 2.49 -3.27 -13.12
C GLY A 197 2.92 -2.06 -12.28
N LEU A 198 2.93 -2.19 -10.96
CA LEU A 198 3.37 -1.15 -10.04
C LEU A 198 4.89 -1.19 -9.88
N SER A 199 5.53 -0.06 -10.12
CA SER A 199 6.94 0.17 -9.82
C SER A 199 7.15 1.54 -9.19
N LEU A 200 7.89 1.55 -8.09
CA LEU A 200 8.11 2.73 -7.26
C LEU A 200 9.58 3.17 -7.35
N PRO A 201 9.86 4.48 -7.38
CA PRO A 201 11.22 5.00 -7.49
C PRO A 201 11.95 4.92 -6.14
N ARG A 202 12.57 3.76 -5.85
CA ARG A 202 13.21 3.46 -4.55
C ARG A 202 14.15 4.57 -4.09
N ARG A 203 15.07 5.01 -4.95
CA ARG A 203 16.08 6.02 -4.61
C ARG A 203 15.43 7.34 -4.19
N GLU A 204 14.39 7.75 -4.90
CA GLU A 204 13.64 8.97 -4.62
C GLU A 204 12.84 8.87 -3.32
N ILE A 205 12.31 7.68 -3.01
CA ILE A 205 11.61 7.40 -1.74
C ILE A 205 12.58 7.43 -0.56
N GLU A 206 13.71 6.73 -0.67
CA GLU A 206 14.75 6.70 0.37
C GLU A 206 15.34 8.11 0.62
N GLN A 207 15.44 8.94 -0.42
CA GLN A 207 15.97 10.31 -0.32
C GLN A 207 14.89 11.36 0.00
N GLY A 208 13.63 10.95 0.19
CA GLY A 208 12.51 11.86 0.47
C GLY A 208 12.28 12.91 -0.62
N LEU A 209 12.51 12.55 -1.89
CA LEU A 209 12.39 13.46 -3.03
C LEU A 209 10.99 13.49 -3.64
N LEU A 210 10.12 12.55 -3.26
CA LEU A 210 8.74 12.56 -3.75
C LEU A 210 7.92 13.69 -3.10
N PRO A 211 6.87 14.16 -3.80
CA PRO A 211 5.84 15.00 -3.22
C PRO A 211 5.34 14.47 -1.88
N ALA A 212 5.22 15.36 -0.90
CA ALA A 212 4.68 15.04 0.42
C ALA A 212 3.43 15.83 0.78
N VAL A 213 2.57 15.18 1.55
CA VAL A 213 1.33 15.72 2.11
C VAL A 213 1.18 15.29 3.55
N HIS A 214 0.47 16.12 4.31
CA HIS A 214 -0.08 15.74 5.60
C HIS A 214 -1.43 15.07 5.36
N LEU A 215 -1.60 13.88 5.95
CA LEU A 215 -2.87 13.16 6.00
C LEU A 215 -3.36 13.16 7.45
N PRO A 216 -4.56 13.70 7.73
CA PRO A 216 -5.10 13.69 9.08
C PRO A 216 -5.32 12.26 9.54
N SER A 217 -5.02 11.98 10.80
CA SER A 217 -5.52 10.79 11.45
C SER A 217 -7.03 10.89 11.50
N PRO A 218 -7.78 9.84 11.12
CA PRO A 218 -9.23 9.83 11.18
C PRO A 218 -9.75 9.50 12.60
N LEU A 219 -9.04 9.98 13.64
CA LEU A 219 -9.45 9.91 15.04
C LEU A 219 -10.65 10.81 15.34
#